data_AF-A0A935TAV3-F1
#
_entry.id   AF-A0A935TAV3-F1
#
_cell.length_a   1.000
_cell.length_b   1.000
_cell.length_c   1.000
_cell.angle_alpha   90.00
_cell.angle_beta   90.00
_cell.angle_gamma   90.00
#
_symmetry.space_group_name_H-M   'P 1'
#
loop_
_entity.id
_entity.type
_entity.pdbx_description
1 polymer ?
#
loop_
_entity_poly.entity_id
_entity_poly.type
_entity_poly.pdbx_seq_one_letter_code
_entity_poly.pdbx_strand_id
1 'polypeptide(L)' 'MTLRFHSLLLVVTALGFGSALAQSAVTVEVFKSPSCGCCGKWVEHLRQNGFRVQSHDVNDIPANR' A
#
# COMPACT_ATOMS: atom_id res chain seq x y z
N MET A 1 -26.85 -23.90 35.61
CA MET A 1 -25.38 -23.89 35.35
C MET A 1 -24.99 -23.58 33.89
N THR A 2 -25.95 -23.43 32.97
CA THR A 2 -25.73 -23.16 31.53
C THR A 2 -25.80 -21.67 31.14
N LEU A 3 -26.47 -20.83 31.95
CA LEU A 3 -26.68 -19.41 31.66
C LEU A 3 -25.43 -18.53 31.86
N ARG A 4 -24.53 -18.88 32.79
CA ARG A 4 -23.25 -18.14 32.99
C ARG A 4 -22.25 -18.38 31.86
N PHE A 5 -22.34 -19.52 31.19
CA PHE A 5 -21.52 -19.84 30.01
C PHE A 5 -22.01 -19.11 28.75
N HIS A 6 -23.33 -18.94 28.58
CA HIS A 6 -23.90 -18.17 27.46
C HIS A 6 -23.59 -16.67 27.55
N SER A 7 -23.56 -16.11 28.77
CA SER A 7 -23.17 -14.72 28.98
C SER A 7 -21.69 -14.45 28.66
N LEU A 8 -20.82 -15.44 28.80
CA LEU A 8 -19.40 -15.30 28.41
C LEU A 8 -19.20 -15.33 26.89
N LEU A 9 -20.03 -16.09 26.17
CA LEU A 9 -19.89 -16.27 24.72
C LEU A 9 -20.27 -15.02 23.92
N LEU A 10 -21.24 -14.23 24.40
CA LEU A 10 -21.73 -13.01 23.72
C LEU A 10 -20.73 -11.84 23.73
N VAL A 11 -19.80 -11.80 24.70
CA VAL A 11 -18.81 -10.71 24.81
C VAL A 11 -17.67 -10.90 23.80
N VAL A 12 -17.34 -12.14 23.44
CA VAL A 12 -16.20 -12.44 22.55
C VAL A 12 -16.48 -12.05 21.09
N THR A 13 -17.73 -12.06 20.64
CA THR A 13 -18.09 -11.73 19.25
C THR A 13 -17.97 -10.25 18.90
N ALA A 14 -17.98 -9.33 19.89
CA ALA A 14 -17.93 -7.89 19.62
C ALA A 14 -16.51 -7.35 19.34
N LEU A 15 -15.46 -8.10 19.68
CA LEU A 15 -14.06 -7.67 19.52
C LEU A 15 -13.44 -8.04 18.15
N GLY A 16 -14.15 -8.81 17.33
CA GLY A 16 -13.61 -9.37 16.07
C GLY A 16 -13.73 -8.48 14.83
N PHE A 17 -14.56 -7.43 14.87
CA PHE A 17 -14.70 -6.48 13.76
C PHE A 17 -13.73 -5.31 13.94
N GLY A 18 -12.44 -5.62 14.00
CA GLY A 18 -11.41 -4.63 13.76
C GLY A 18 -11.66 -4.03 12.39
N SER A 19 -11.99 -2.74 12.35
CA SER A 19 -12.20 -1.97 11.13
C SER A 19 -11.04 -2.23 10.17
N ALA A 20 -11.32 -2.92 9.06
CA ALA A 20 -10.43 -2.94 7.91
C ALA A 20 -10.36 -1.49 7.42
N LEU A 21 -9.39 -0.74 7.96
CA LEU A 21 -9.07 0.58 7.45
C LEU A 21 -8.73 0.35 5.98
N ALA A 22 -9.59 0.85 5.10
CA ALA A 22 -9.31 0.90 3.68
C ALA A 22 -8.01 1.70 3.53
N GLN A 23 -6.89 1.01 3.38
CA GLN A 23 -5.62 1.62 3.02
C GLN A 23 -5.82 2.16 1.62
N SER A 24 -6.06 3.47 1.53
CA SER A 24 -6.04 4.16 0.25
C SER A 24 -4.73 3.79 -0.43
N ALA A 25 -4.83 3.25 -1.64
CA ALA A 25 -3.66 2.75 -2.34
C ALA A 25 -2.71 3.93 -2.61
N VAL A 26 -1.63 4.00 -1.83
CA VAL A 26 -0.60 5.04 -1.97
C VAL A 26 -0.03 4.94 -3.37
N THR A 27 -0.09 6.05 -4.11
CA THR A 27 0.50 6.14 -5.44
C THR A 27 1.94 6.60 -5.31
N VAL A 28 2.86 5.85 -5.89
CA VAL A 28 4.28 6.19 -5.96
C VAL A 28 4.50 7.04 -7.21
N GLU A 29 5.01 8.25 -7.02
CA GLU A 29 5.41 9.14 -8.11
C GLU A 29 6.91 9.01 -8.37
N VAL A 30 7.27 8.77 -9.64
CA VAL A 30 8.66 8.58 -10.06
C VAL A 30 9.03 9.58 -11.14
N PHE A 31 9.90 10.52 -10.79
CA PHE A 31 10.46 11.48 -11.74
C PHE A 31 11.80 10.97 -12.24
N LYS A 32 11.88 10.60 -13.51
CA LYS A 32 13.07 9.99 -14.14
C LYS A 32 13.46 10.72 -15.42
N SER A 33 14.72 10.58 -15.81
CA SER A 33 15.14 10.93 -17.17
C SER A 33 14.48 9.96 -18.18
N PRO A 34 14.05 10.44 -19.37
CA PRO A 34 13.47 9.60 -20.41
C PRO A 34 14.39 8.43 -20.81
N SER A 35 15.70 8.65 -20.80
CA SER A 35 16.71 7.68 -21.21
C SER A 35 17.23 6.79 -20.06
N CYS A 36 16.75 6.95 -18.83
CA CYS A 36 17.20 6.15 -17.69
C CYS A 36 16.57 4.74 -17.69
N GLY A 37 17.26 3.77 -18.30
CA GLY A 37 16.79 2.38 -18.39
C GLY A 37 16.65 1.65 -17.04
N CYS A 38 17.52 1.93 -16.07
CA CYS A 38 17.42 1.31 -14.74
C CYS A 38 16.23 1.85 -13.95
N CYS A 39 15.93 3.15 -14.07
CA CYS A 39 14.73 3.77 -13.50
C CYS A 39 13.45 3.12 -14.06
N GLY A 40 13.42 2.84 -15.37
CA GLY A 40 12.32 2.14 -16.02
C GLY A 40 12.12 0.71 -15.47
N LYS A 41 13.20 -0.05 -15.31
CA LYS A 41 13.14 -1.40 -14.69
C LYS A 41 12.64 -1.36 -13.25
N TRP A 42 13.01 -0.34 -12.48
CA TRP A 42 12.54 -0.20 -11.11
C TRP A 42 11.04 0.14 -11.03
N VAL A 43 10.56 1.03 -11.90
CA VAL A 43 9.11 1.31 -12.04
C VAL A 43 8.34 0.03 -12.35
N GLU A 44 8.86 -0.81 -13.25
CA GLU A 44 8.26 -2.10 -13.58
C GLU A 44 8.21 -3.04 -12.37
N HIS A 45 9.32 -3.16 -11.64
CA HIS A 45 9.37 -3.97 -10.42
C HIS A 45 8.33 -3.53 -9.37
N LEU A 46 8.16 -2.22 -9.16
CA LEU A 46 7.14 -1.70 -8.25
C LEU A 46 5.72 -2.08 -8.70
N ARG A 47 5.40 -1.92 -9.99
CA ARG A 47 4.09 -2.31 -10.52
C ARG A 47 3.81 -3.81 -10.35
N GLN A 48 4.81 -4.65 -10.59
CA GLN A 48 4.71 -6.09 -10.38
C GLN A 48 4.44 -6.49 -8.92
N ASN A 49 4.86 -5.65 -7.97
CA ASN A 49 4.62 -5.84 -6.53
C ASN A 49 3.33 -5.14 -6.04
N GLY A 50 2.43 -4.74 -6.95
CA GLY A 50 1.12 -4.21 -6.61
C GLY A 50 1.12 -2.72 -6.24
N PHE A 51 2.23 -2.00 -6.40
CA PHE A 51 2.25 -0.56 -6.22
C PHE A 51 1.57 0.15 -7.41
N ARG A 52 0.75 1.15 -7.10
CA ARG A 52 0.27 2.11 -8.11
C ARG A 52 1.40 3.09 -8.40
N VAL A 53 1.95 3.08 -9.61
CA VAL A 53 3.12 3.91 -9.96
C VAL A 53 2.81 4.85 -11.11
N GLN A 54 2.96 6.15 -10.87
CA GLN A 54 2.95 7.20 -11.89
C GLN A 54 4.38 7.63 -12.20
N SER A 55 4.76 7.58 -13.47
CA SER A 55 6.10 7.95 -13.93
C SER A 55 6.06 9.24 -14.74
N HIS A 56 6.93 10.18 -14.41
CA HIS A 56 7.09 11.47 -15.06
C HIS A 56 8.49 11.54 -15.68
N ASP A 57 8.53 11.72 -17.00
CA ASP A 57 9.76 11.96 -17.72
C ASP A 57 10.13 13.44 -17.63
N VAL A 58 11.29 13.72 -17.05
CA VAL A 58 11.83 15.07 -16.86
C VAL A 58 13.20 15.18 -17.49
N ASN A 59 13.47 16.33 -18.12
CA ASN A 59 14.75 16.57 -18.79
C ASN A 59 15.88 16.93 -17.81
N ASP A 60 15.53 17.35 -16.59
CA ASP A 60 16.47 17.72 -15.55
C ASP A 60 16.14 16.98 -14.24
N ILE A 61 17.14 16.28 -13.71
CA ILE A 61 17.11 15.63 -12.40
C ILE A 61 18.23 16.32 -11.59
N PRO A 62 17.90 17.11 -10.55
CA PRO A 62 18.93 17.82 -9.80
C PRO A 62 19.84 16.81 -9.09
N ALA A 63 21.14 17.09 -9.10
CA ALA A 63 22.18 16.17 -8.61
C ALA A 63 22.13 15.89 -7.09
N ASN A 64 21.28 16.60 -6.33
CA ASN A 64 21.19 16.53 -4.88
C ASN A 64 19.95 15.79 -4.35
N ARG A 65 19.29 14.99 -5.21
CA ARG A 65 18.13 14.18 -4.84
C ARG A 65 18.52 12.80 -4.32
#